data_AF-A0A284SB28-F1
#
_entry.id   AF-A0A284SB28-F1
#
_cell.length_a   1.000
_cell.length_b   1.000
_cell.length_c   1.000
_cell.angle_alpha   90.00
_cell.angle_beta   90.00
_cell.angle_gamma   90.00
#
_symmetry.space_group_name_H-M   'P 1'
#
loop_
_entity.id
_entity.type
_entity.pdbx_description
1 polymer ?
#
loop_
_entity_poly.entity_id
_entity_poly.type
_entity_poly.pdbx_seq_one_letter_code
_entity_poly.pdbx_strand_id
1 'polypeptide(L)'
;MSTLLWGRRYADGTDLVILAPRHILSANGSVIEMSVGNLDYNVPGSKLNRGMSVVDTTKITKGTSLTDDEYLKAAVLGWGTELLQALFLVSDDMMDSPITRRGQPC
;
A
#
# COMPACT_ATOMS: atom_id res chain seq x y z
N MET A 1 -16.62 -3.25 11.35
CA MET A 1 -16.90 -1.86 10.94
C MET A 1 -15.59 -1.07 10.99
N SER A 2 -14.70 -1.29 10.01
CA SER A 2 -13.60 -0.40 9.63
C SER A 2 -12.93 -1.02 8.40
N THR A 3 -13.57 -0.82 7.27
CA THR A 3 -13.00 -1.13 5.98
C THR A 3 -12.00 -0.01 5.71
N LEU A 4 -10.75 -0.14 6.17
CA LEU A 4 -9.68 0.84 5.93
C LEU A 4 -9.37 0.91 4.42
N LEU A 5 -10.21 1.63 3.70
CA LEU A 5 -9.96 2.08 2.34
C LEU A 5 -9.03 3.28 2.46
N TRP A 6 -7.76 3.10 2.11
CA TRP A 6 -6.82 4.21 2.07
C TRP A 6 -7.04 4.92 0.75
N GLY A 7 -7.39 6.21 0.80
CA GLY A 7 -7.74 6.93 -0.41
C GLY A 7 -7.50 8.43 -0.38
N ARG A 8 -7.36 9.00 -1.57
CA ARG A 8 -7.20 10.44 -1.82
C ARG A 8 -8.25 10.86 -2.84
N ARG A 9 -9.00 11.91 -2.54
CA ARG A 9 -9.83 12.59 -3.54
C ARG A 9 -8.98 13.55 -4.37
N TYR A 10 -9.04 13.45 -5.68
CA TYR A 10 -8.39 14.38 -6.61
C TYR A 10 -9.28 15.60 -6.90
N ALA A 11 -8.65 16.66 -7.37
CA ALA A 11 -9.33 17.91 -7.73
C ALA A 11 -10.36 17.74 -8.88
N ASP A 12 -10.18 16.72 -9.71
CA ASP A 12 -11.12 16.34 -10.77
C ASP A 12 -12.33 15.51 -10.26
N GLY A 13 -12.43 15.32 -8.94
CA GLY A 13 -13.52 14.60 -8.29
C GLY A 13 -13.36 13.08 -8.28
N THR A 14 -12.28 12.52 -8.86
CA THR A 14 -11.98 11.08 -8.79
C THR A 14 -11.41 10.70 -7.43
N ASP A 15 -11.79 9.53 -6.90
CA ASP A 15 -11.23 9.00 -5.66
C ASP A 15 -10.21 7.92 -6.00
N LEU A 16 -8.96 8.08 -5.55
CA LEU A 16 -8.04 6.95 -5.46
C LEU A 16 -8.44 6.14 -4.25
N VAL A 17 -8.75 4.86 -4.43
CA VAL A 17 -9.00 3.96 -3.32
C VAL A 17 -8.10 2.75 -3.46
N ILE A 18 -7.09 2.68 -2.61
CA ILE A 18 -6.22 1.52 -2.50
C ILE A 18 -6.91 0.52 -1.57
N LEU A 19 -7.29 -0.63 -2.14
CA LEU A 19 -7.88 -1.73 -1.39
C LEU A 19 -6.92 -2.23 -0.31
N ALA A 20 -7.41 -2.35 0.92
CA ALA A 20 -6.64 -2.93 2.03
C ALA A 20 -6.09 -4.33 1.67
N PRO A 21 -4.94 -4.74 2.24
CA PRO A 21 -4.34 -6.06 2.00
C PRO A 21 -5.34 -7.21 2.21
N ARG A 22 -6.20 -7.11 3.23
CA ARG A 22 -7.28 -8.07 3.52
C ARG A 22 -8.33 -8.26 2.42
N HIS A 23 -8.47 -7.34 1.47
CA HIS A 23 -9.34 -7.53 0.30
C HIS A 23 -8.60 -8.07 -0.92
N ILE A 24 -7.27 -8.02 -0.91
CA ILE A 24 -6.42 -8.60 -1.96
C ILE A 24 -6.19 -10.08 -1.66
N LEU A 25 -6.00 -10.43 -0.39
CA LEU A 25 -5.74 -11.78 0.07
C LEU A 25 -7.03 -12.41 0.61
N SER A 26 -7.90 -12.89 -0.28
CA SER A 26 -9.08 -13.68 0.10
C SER A 26 -8.70 -15.14 0.27
N ALA A 27 -8.15 -15.53 1.43
CA ALA A 27 -7.91 -16.94 1.74
C ALA A 27 -7.93 -17.20 3.26
N ASN A 28 -8.49 -18.34 3.67
CA ASN A 28 -8.59 -18.74 5.08
C ASN A 28 -7.42 -19.67 5.46
N GLY A 29 -6.62 -19.28 6.46
CA GLY A 29 -5.53 -20.09 7.02
C GLY A 29 -4.65 -19.28 7.97
N SER A 30 -4.13 -19.92 9.03
CA SER A 30 -3.33 -19.25 10.09
C SER A 30 -2.11 -18.49 9.55
N VAL A 31 -1.49 -18.99 8.48
CA VAL A 31 -0.34 -18.36 7.82
C VAL A 31 -0.74 -17.09 7.06
N ILE A 32 -1.93 -17.08 6.46
CA ILE A 32 -2.44 -15.91 5.72
C ILE A 32 -2.80 -14.80 6.71
N GLU A 33 -3.46 -15.14 7.82
CA GLU A 33 -3.75 -14.19 8.89
C GLU A 33 -2.48 -13.56 9.48
N MET A 34 -1.46 -14.39 9.75
CA MET A 34 -0.15 -13.90 10.19
C MET A 34 0.49 -12.96 9.15
N SER A 35 0.41 -13.31 7.87
CA SER A 35 0.96 -12.50 6.78
C SER A 35 0.23 -11.16 6.67
N VAL A 36 -1.10 -11.17 6.73
CA VAL A 36 -1.93 -9.94 6.72
C VAL A 36 -1.61 -9.06 7.93
N GLY A 37 -1.50 -9.64 9.13
CA GLY A 37 -1.11 -8.90 10.33
C GLY A 37 0.27 -8.27 10.21
N ASN A 38 1.24 -8.98 9.62
CA ASN A 38 2.59 -8.44 9.38
C ASN A 38 2.57 -7.27 8.37
N LEU A 39 1.74 -7.38 7.32
CA LEU A 39 1.55 -6.31 6.36
C LEU A 39 0.87 -5.10 6.99
N ASP A 40 -0.18 -5.30 7.78
CA ASP A 40 -0.91 -4.22 8.47
C ASP A 40 -0.05 -3.53 9.54
N TYR A 41 1.00 -4.18 10.04
CA TYR A 41 1.95 -3.59 10.97
C TYR A 41 3.05 -2.78 10.27
N ASN A 42 3.70 -3.38 9.25
CA ASN A 42 4.90 -2.81 8.63
C ASN A 42 4.60 -1.86 7.45
N VAL A 43 3.46 -2.05 6.78
CA VAL A 43 3.13 -1.30 5.56
C VAL A 43 2.35 0.00 5.87
N PRO A 44 1.25 0.00 6.65
CA PRO A 44 0.60 1.22 7.11
C PRO A 44 1.48 2.03 8.06
N GLY A 45 1.33 3.35 8.03
CA GLY A 45 2.13 4.28 8.84
C GLY A 45 2.58 5.53 8.07
N SER A 46 2.26 5.60 6.77
CA SER A 46 2.29 6.84 6.01
C SER A 46 1.11 6.91 5.05
N LYS A 47 0.91 8.06 4.39
CA LYS A 47 -0.18 8.36 3.45
C LYS A 47 -0.20 7.47 2.17
N LEU A 48 0.50 6.33 2.15
CA LEU A 48 0.74 5.45 0.99
C LEU A 48 1.28 6.21 -0.23
N ASN A 49 2.12 7.22 0.01
CA ASN A 49 2.53 8.15 -1.03
C ASN A 49 3.30 7.46 -2.16
N ARG A 50 4.06 6.39 -1.87
CA ARG A 50 4.85 5.69 -2.90
C ARG A 50 3.93 4.89 -3.81
N GLY A 51 2.98 4.15 -3.22
CA GLY A 51 1.96 3.42 -3.97
C GLY A 51 1.05 4.34 -4.79
N MET A 52 0.61 5.47 -4.22
CA MET A 52 -0.21 6.45 -4.94
C MET A 52 0.55 7.14 -6.09
N SER A 53 1.85 7.41 -5.90
CA SER A 53 2.68 8.01 -6.94
C SER A 53 2.73 7.17 -8.22
N VAL A 54 2.62 5.84 -8.11
CA VAL A 54 2.58 4.94 -9.28
C VAL A 54 1.31 5.18 -10.10
N VAL A 55 0.15 5.28 -9.44
CA VAL A 55 -1.13 5.54 -10.13
C VAL A 55 -1.15 6.95 -10.73
N ASP A 56 -0.68 7.95 -9.98
CA ASP A 56 -0.55 9.34 -10.44
C ASP A 56 0.32 9.42 -11.69
N THR A 57 1.51 8.80 -11.65
CA THR A 57 2.46 8.80 -12.77
C THR A 57 1.88 8.08 -13.99
N THR A 58 1.16 6.98 -13.79
CA THR A 58 0.51 6.25 -14.89
C THR A 58 -0.56 7.11 -15.58
N LYS A 59 -1.41 7.80 -14.80
CA LYS A 59 -2.43 8.72 -15.32
C LYS A 59 -1.81 9.90 -16.06
N ILE A 60 -0.77 10.53 -15.49
CA ILE A 60 -0.04 11.65 -16.11
C ILE A 60 0.62 11.22 -17.42
N THR A 61 1.29 10.06 -17.43
CA THR A 61 2.02 9.57 -18.60
C THR A 61 1.07 9.18 -19.73
N LYS A 62 -0.09 8.62 -19.40
CA LYS A 62 -1.12 8.30 -20.40
C LYS A 62 -1.77 9.56 -20.99
N GLY A 63 -1.90 10.62 -20.19
CA GLY A 63 -2.53 11.87 -20.61
C GLY A 63 -4.06 11.83 -20.73
N THR A 64 -4.70 10.70 -20.42
CA THR A 64 -6.15 10.52 -20.36
C THR A 64 -6.56 9.87 -19.04
N SER A 65 -7.87 9.73 -18.79
CA SER A 65 -8.34 8.85 -17.71
C SER A 65 -7.89 7.40 -17.93
N LEU A 66 -7.66 6.71 -16.81
CA LEU A 66 -7.39 5.28 -16.79
C LEU A 66 -8.72 4.53 -16.91
N THR A 67 -8.72 3.42 -17.65
CA THR A 67 -9.80 2.43 -17.57
C THR A 67 -9.69 1.66 -16.26
N ASP A 68 -10.76 0.97 -15.86
CA ASP A 68 -10.78 0.19 -14.62
C ASP A 68 -9.66 -0.87 -14.56
N ASP A 69 -9.35 -1.50 -15.70
CA ASP A 69 -8.28 -2.50 -15.80
C ASP A 69 -6.88 -1.88 -15.68
N GLU A 70 -6.65 -0.73 -16.31
CA GLU A 70 -5.39 0.00 -16.18
C GLU A 70 -5.19 0.53 -14.76
N TYR A 71 -6.26 1.03 -14.17
CA TYR A 71 -6.28 1.46 -12.78
C TYR A 71 -5.90 0.32 -11.84
N LEU A 72 -6.54 -0.85 -12.02
CA LEU A 72 -6.25 -2.05 -11.23
C LEU A 72 -4.78 -2.45 -11.36
N LYS A 73 -4.23 -2.49 -12.58
CA LYS A 73 -2.82 -2.81 -12.82
C LYS A 73 -1.87 -1.81 -12.15
N ALA A 74 -2.15 -0.51 -12.27
CA ALA A 74 -1.36 0.53 -11.63
C ALA A 74 -1.43 0.44 -10.09
N ALA A 75 -2.60 0.13 -9.54
CA ALA A 75 -2.80 -0.04 -8.10
C ALA A 75 -2.06 -1.29 -7.56
N VAL A 76 -2.08 -2.40 -8.29
CA VAL A 76 -1.32 -3.62 -7.94
C VAL A 76 0.18 -3.34 -7.94
N LEU A 77 0.68 -2.60 -8.93
CA LEU A 77 2.09 -2.19 -8.99
C LEU A 77 2.46 -1.22 -7.84
N GLY A 78 1.55 -0.29 -7.52
CA GLY A 78 1.68 0.60 -6.37
C GLY A 78 1.82 -0.17 -5.05
N TRP A 79 1.02 -1.22 -4.85
CA TRP A 79 1.16 -2.12 -3.70
C TRP A 79 2.51 -2.85 -3.68
N GLY A 80 2.98 -3.35 -4.83
CA GLY A 80 4.32 -3.95 -4.92
C GLY A 80 5.43 -2.99 -4.46
N THR A 81 5.28 -1.70 -4.73
CA THR A 81 6.24 -0.67 -4.31
C THR A 81 6.21 -0.44 -2.80
N GLU A 82 5.02 -0.40 -2.18
CA GLU A 82 4.90 -0.28 -0.72
C GLU A 82 5.40 -1.54 0.02
N LEU A 83 5.15 -2.73 -0.54
CA LEU A 83 5.69 -3.99 -0.03
C LEU A 83 7.22 -4.00 -0.07
N LEU A 84 7.81 -3.55 -1.18
CA LEU A 84 9.25 -3.44 -1.32
C LEU A 84 9.84 -2.45 -0.29
N GLN A 85 9.18 -1.32 -0.08
CA GLN A 85 9.59 -0.36 0.94
C GLN A 85 9.54 -0.95 2.35
N ALA A 86 8.48 -1.67 2.70
CA ALA A 86 8.35 -2.30 4.01
C ALA A 86 9.44 -3.37 4.24
N LEU A 87 9.76 -4.18 3.21
CA LEU A 87 10.85 -5.15 3.26
C LEU A 87 12.19 -4.47 3.58
N PHE A 88 12.50 -3.37 2.90
CA PHE A 88 13.73 -2.62 3.17
C PHE A 88 13.76 -2.01 4.56
N LEU A 89 12.65 -1.50 5.08
CA LEU A 89 12.60 -0.93 6.43
C LEU A 89 12.82 -1.98 7.51
N VAL A 90 12.20 -3.16 7.39
CA VAL A 90 12.43 -4.26 8.34
C VAL A 90 13.89 -4.73 8.28
N SER A 91 14.46 -4.80 7.08
CA SER A 91 15.88 -5.17 6.92
C SER A 91 16.81 -4.13 7.53
N ASP A 92 16.51 -2.85 7.35
CA ASP A 92 17.21 -1.69 7.94
C ASP A 92 17.12 -1.69 9.47
N ASP A 93 15.95 -1.98 10.03
CA ASP A 93 15.77 -2.16 11.47
C ASP A 93 16.68 -3.24 12.05
N MET A 94 16.85 -4.36 11.34
CA MET A 94 17.76 -5.42 11.78
C MET A 94 19.24 -5.03 11.70
N MET A 95 19.63 -4.22 10.70
CA MET A 95 21.03 -3.80 10.52
C MET A 95 21.43 -2.71 11.52
N ASP A 96 20.55 -1.72 11.73
CA ASP A 96 20.87 -0.51 12.51
C ASP A 96 20.40 -0.60 13.96
N SER A 97 19.63 -1.64 14.32
CA SER A 97 19.09 -1.88 15.66
C SER A 97 18.40 -0.65 16.32
N PRO A 98 17.56 0.11 15.59
CA PRO A 98 16.79 1.19 16.22
C PRO A 98 15.69 0.61 17.11
N ILE A 99 15.27 1.37 18.12
CA ILE A 99 14.26 0.94 19.09
C ILE A 99 12.83 1.17 18.57
N THR A 100 12.63 2.17 17.70
CA THR A 100 11.29 2.57 17.22
C THR A 100 11.27 3.03 15.77
N ARG A 101 10.21 2.67 15.04
CA ARG A 101 9.91 3.14 13.68
C ARG A 101 8.43 3.47 13.56
N ARG A 102 8.12 4.62 12.92
CA ARG A 102 6.73 5.13 12.76
C ARG A 102 5.95 5.22 14.09
N GLY A 103 6.65 5.47 15.20
CA GLY A 103 6.05 5.55 16.53
C GLY A 103 5.65 4.20 17.14
N GLN A 104 6.07 3.09 16.53
CA GLN A 104 5.91 1.73 17.04
C GLN A 104 7.29 1.11 17.30
N PRO A 105 7.40 0.10 18.17
CA PRO A 105 8.62 -0.69 18.30
C PRO A 105 9.06 -1.29 16.95
N CYS A 106 10.37 -1.34 16.73
CA CYS A 106 10.97 -2.07 15.61
C CYS A 106 11.00 -3.57 15.89
#